data_AF-Q10ZT2-F1
#
_entry.id   AF-Q10ZT2-F1
#
_cell.length_a   1.000
_cell.length_b   1.000
_cell.length_c   1.000
_cell.angle_alpha   90.00
_cell.angle_beta   90.00
_cell.angle_gamma   90.00
#
_symmetry.space_group_name_H-M   'P 1'
#
loop_
_entity.id
_entity.type
_entity.pdbx_description
1 polymer ?
#
loop_
_entity_poly.entity_id
_entity_poly.type
_entity_poly.pdbx_seq_one_letter_code
_entity_poly.pdbx_strand_id
1 'polypeptide(L)'
;MNQNQQLVNYFKELTAQSYQLLNSLGLSSTPIPLKILLTDLSARLVELKESMIINYQKLNRPQYNWCKTDTNLGVGLNSIGMLSDRLSILIIKEWCLLNKTNSNLKKANDLYQTQTMDIIYALASAKPGSSSMNTKITSRKSRVIATSWEEAFYGLFSTNIVNWESQEILYIKDIQSLPCEELRNYIDWFSFGNIQRNEYIQYCEELYWY
;
A
#
# COMPACT_ATOMS: atom_id res chain seq x y z
N MET A 1 -17.17 -22.36 -6.50
CA MET A 1 -15.74 -22.05 -6.30
C MET A 1 -15.47 -22.07 -4.80
N ASN A 2 -14.39 -22.69 -4.31
CA ASN A 2 -14.05 -22.67 -2.88
C ASN A 2 -13.80 -21.21 -2.44
N GLN A 3 -14.20 -20.84 -1.23
CA GLN A 3 -14.06 -19.50 -0.65
C GLN A 3 -12.63 -18.95 -0.75
N ASN A 4 -11.62 -19.80 -0.52
CA ASN A 4 -10.23 -19.38 -0.67
C ASN A 4 -9.91 -18.93 -2.11
N GLN A 5 -10.39 -19.67 -3.10
CA GLN A 5 -10.21 -19.30 -4.51
C GLN A 5 -10.95 -17.99 -4.87
N GLN A 6 -12.09 -17.72 -4.23
CA GLN A 6 -12.79 -16.42 -4.38
C GLN A 6 -11.94 -15.28 -3.82
N LEU A 7 -11.33 -15.47 -2.65
CA LEU A 7 -10.44 -14.46 -2.06
C LEU A 7 -9.16 -14.25 -2.87
N VAL A 8 -8.54 -15.33 -3.38
CA VAL A 8 -7.39 -15.21 -4.31
C VAL A 8 -7.78 -14.37 -5.53
N ASN A 9 -8.93 -14.64 -6.14
CA ASN A 9 -9.38 -13.86 -7.29
C ASN A 9 -9.66 -12.40 -6.93
N TYR A 10 -10.29 -12.15 -5.78
CA TYR A 10 -10.52 -10.81 -5.27
C TYR A 10 -9.21 -10.02 -5.14
N PHE A 11 -8.17 -10.58 -4.52
CA PHE A 11 -6.89 -9.88 -4.35
C PHE A 11 -6.13 -9.70 -5.66
N LYS A 12 -6.29 -10.61 -6.64
CA LYS A 12 -5.78 -10.40 -8.01
C LYS A 12 -6.47 -9.24 -8.71
N GLU A 13 -7.79 -9.11 -8.58
CA GLU A 13 -8.53 -8.00 -9.15
C GLU A 13 -8.24 -6.67 -8.44
N LEU A 14 -8.08 -6.69 -7.11
CA LEU A 14 -7.64 -5.53 -6.33
C LEU A 14 -6.26 -5.05 -6.80
N THR A 15 -5.35 -6.00 -7.04
CA THR A 15 -4.03 -5.73 -7.61
C THR A 15 -4.14 -5.11 -9.00
N ALA A 16 -4.98 -5.66 -9.87
CA ALA A 16 -5.21 -5.14 -11.21
C ALA A 16 -5.75 -3.69 -11.21
N GLN A 17 -6.74 -3.41 -10.36
CA GLN A 17 -7.27 -2.05 -10.15
C GLN A 17 -6.21 -1.09 -9.60
N SER A 18 -5.32 -1.58 -8.75
CA SER A 18 -4.21 -0.79 -8.19
C SER A 18 -3.17 -0.40 -9.25
N TYR A 19 -2.88 -1.26 -10.24
CA TYR A 19 -2.09 -0.84 -11.40
C TYR A 19 -2.80 0.24 -12.23
N GLN A 20 -4.13 0.18 -12.35
CA GLN A 20 -4.89 1.22 -13.08
C GLN A 20 -4.79 2.59 -12.39
N LEU A 21 -4.78 2.63 -11.06
CA LEU A 21 -4.49 3.85 -10.31
C LEU A 21 -3.08 4.37 -10.64
N LEU A 22 -2.05 3.53 -10.58
CA LEU A 22 -0.68 3.93 -10.91
C LEU A 22 -0.55 4.46 -12.34
N ASN A 23 -1.20 3.82 -13.30
CA ASN A 23 -1.26 4.31 -14.69
C ASN A 23 -1.91 5.70 -14.77
N SER A 24 -2.99 5.93 -14.02
CA SER A 24 -3.70 7.21 -13.97
C SER A 24 -2.88 8.30 -13.26
N LEU A 25 -2.03 7.92 -12.31
CA LEU A 25 -1.10 8.80 -11.62
C LEU A 25 0.13 9.16 -12.46
N GLY A 26 0.37 8.51 -13.61
CA GLY A 26 1.42 8.91 -14.57
C GLY A 26 2.73 9.34 -13.90
N LEU A 27 3.26 8.50 -13.00
CA LEU A 27 4.40 8.86 -12.15
C LEU A 27 5.62 9.17 -13.01
N SER A 28 6.35 10.24 -12.66
CA SER A 28 7.52 10.68 -13.40
C SER A 28 8.65 9.64 -13.34
N SER A 29 9.34 9.46 -14.46
CA SER A 29 10.61 8.69 -14.48
C SER A 29 11.79 9.51 -13.99
N THR A 30 11.68 10.84 -13.97
CA THR A 30 12.72 11.74 -13.49
C THR A 30 12.39 12.24 -12.09
N PRO A 31 13.36 12.23 -11.15
CA PRO A 31 13.15 12.79 -9.82
C PRO A 31 12.87 14.28 -9.90
N ILE A 32 11.82 14.73 -9.21
CA ILE A 32 11.50 16.14 -9.02
C ILE A 32 11.69 16.51 -7.54
N PRO A 33 11.89 17.81 -7.20
CA PRO A 33 12.04 18.22 -5.81
C PRO A 33 10.86 17.77 -4.93
N LEU A 34 11.16 17.29 -3.72
CA LEU A 34 10.17 16.70 -2.82
C LEU A 34 8.94 17.59 -2.59
N LYS A 35 9.14 18.90 -2.40
CA LYS A 35 8.03 19.84 -2.19
C LYS A 35 7.04 19.87 -3.37
N ILE A 36 7.56 19.79 -4.59
CA ILE A 36 6.74 19.78 -5.82
C ILE A 36 6.04 18.42 -5.93
N LEU A 37 6.78 17.32 -5.74
CA LEU A 37 6.23 15.97 -5.74
C LEU A 37 5.06 15.82 -4.78
N LEU A 38 5.25 16.19 -3.51
CA LEU A 38 4.23 16.02 -2.48
C LEU A 38 2.98 16.83 -2.78
N THR A 39 3.12 18.04 -3.32
CA THR A 39 1.98 18.90 -3.65
C THR A 39 1.18 18.31 -4.81
N ASP A 40 1.84 17.99 -5.92
CA ASP A 40 1.19 17.48 -7.14
C ASP A 40 0.58 16.09 -6.92
N LEU A 41 1.38 15.14 -6.41
CA LEU A 41 0.95 13.76 -6.24
C LEU A 41 -0.19 13.63 -5.23
N SER A 42 -0.14 14.40 -4.14
CA SER A 42 -1.23 14.37 -3.14
C SER A 42 -2.53 14.92 -3.73
N ALA A 43 -2.48 15.99 -4.53
CA ALA A 43 -3.66 16.54 -5.18
C ALA A 43 -4.31 15.52 -6.13
N ARG A 44 -3.51 14.88 -6.98
CA ARG A 44 -3.98 13.85 -7.93
C ARG A 44 -4.54 12.62 -7.24
N LEU A 45 -3.94 12.20 -6.12
CA LEU A 45 -4.49 11.13 -5.30
C LEU A 45 -5.88 11.53 -4.75
N VAL A 46 -6.02 12.73 -4.18
CA VAL A 46 -7.32 13.22 -3.68
C VAL A 46 -8.39 13.21 -4.78
N GLU A 47 -8.06 13.66 -5.99
CA GLU A 47 -8.98 13.65 -7.14
C GLU A 47 -9.44 12.24 -7.55
N LEU A 48 -8.55 11.24 -7.40
CA LEU A 48 -8.84 9.85 -7.77
C LEU A 48 -9.47 9.03 -6.63
N LYS A 49 -9.52 9.57 -5.40
CA LYS A 49 -9.92 8.81 -4.20
C LYS A 49 -11.30 8.18 -4.34
N GLU A 50 -12.33 8.99 -4.62
CA GLU A 50 -13.72 8.52 -4.63
C GLU A 50 -13.96 7.46 -5.70
N SER A 51 -13.47 7.70 -6.92
CA SER A 51 -13.64 6.77 -8.04
C SER A 51 -12.92 5.44 -7.78
N MET A 52 -11.73 5.47 -7.19
CA MET A 52 -10.99 4.26 -6.83
C MET A 52 -11.65 3.47 -5.71
N ILE A 53 -12.15 4.12 -4.67
CA ILE A 53 -12.89 3.45 -3.59
C ILE A 53 -14.13 2.75 -4.17
N ILE A 54 -14.88 3.43 -5.06
CA ILE A 54 -16.03 2.84 -5.74
C ILE A 54 -15.61 1.61 -6.57
N ASN A 55 -14.47 1.67 -7.27
CA ASN A 55 -13.97 0.53 -8.05
C ASN A 55 -13.58 -0.65 -7.15
N TYR A 56 -12.93 -0.40 -6.01
CA TYR A 56 -12.62 -1.45 -5.04
C TYR A 56 -13.88 -2.07 -4.43
N GLN A 57 -14.91 -1.28 -4.14
CA GLN A 57 -16.18 -1.78 -3.62
C GLN A 57 -16.90 -2.68 -4.62
N LYS A 58 -16.85 -2.35 -5.92
CA LYS A 58 -17.42 -3.17 -7.00
C LYS A 58 -16.79 -4.56 -7.14
N LEU A 59 -15.61 -4.78 -6.58
CA LEU A 59 -14.99 -6.12 -6.55
C LEU A 59 -15.75 -7.09 -5.64
N ASN A 60 -16.70 -6.61 -4.84
CA ASN A 60 -17.59 -7.41 -3.99
C ASN A 60 -16.81 -8.43 -3.16
N ARG A 61 -15.95 -7.92 -2.26
CA ARG A 61 -15.09 -8.74 -1.39
C ARG A 61 -15.87 -9.93 -0.82
N PRO A 62 -15.41 -11.17 -1.04
CA PRO A 62 -16.04 -12.34 -0.46
C PRO A 62 -16.06 -12.24 1.07
N GLN A 63 -17.24 -12.39 1.67
CA GLN A 63 -17.39 -12.33 3.12
C GLN A 63 -16.65 -13.51 3.78
N TYR A 64 -15.80 -13.22 4.76
CA TYR A 64 -15.07 -14.22 5.53
C TYR A 64 -15.77 -14.43 6.88
N ASN A 65 -16.21 -15.66 7.14
CA ASN A 65 -16.90 -15.98 8.39
C ASN A 65 -15.88 -16.22 9.52
N TRP A 66 -15.32 -15.14 10.03
CA TRP A 66 -14.24 -15.19 11.03
C TRP A 66 -14.71 -15.66 12.42
N CYS A 67 -16.02 -15.64 12.71
CA CYS A 67 -16.59 -16.15 13.97
C CYS A 67 -16.30 -17.64 14.23
N LYS A 68 -15.88 -18.39 13.20
CA LYS A 68 -15.51 -19.80 13.28
C LYS A 68 -14.00 -20.06 13.35
N THR A 69 -13.19 -19.01 13.30
CA THR A 69 -11.71 -19.13 13.29
C THR A 69 -11.17 -19.07 14.71
N ASP A 70 -10.36 -20.07 15.07
CA ASP A 70 -9.65 -20.08 16.34
C ASP A 70 -8.60 -18.96 16.37
N THR A 71 -8.84 -17.94 17.18
CA THR A 71 -7.95 -16.79 17.40
C THR A 71 -6.86 -17.08 18.43
N ASN A 72 -6.83 -18.28 19.03
CA ASN A 72 -5.86 -18.63 20.08
C ASN A 72 -4.46 -18.96 19.54
N LEU A 73 -4.31 -19.15 18.23
CA LEU A 73 -3.01 -19.26 17.60
C LEU A 73 -2.49 -17.85 17.30
N GLY A 74 -1.32 -17.51 17.83
CA GLY A 74 -0.59 -16.31 17.45
C GLY A 74 -0.38 -16.29 15.94
N VAL A 75 -1.26 -15.61 15.20
CA VAL A 75 -1.04 -15.34 13.79
C VAL A 75 0.12 -14.36 13.78
N GLY A 76 1.29 -14.80 13.34
CA GLY A 76 2.51 -13.98 13.30
C GLY A 76 2.38 -12.77 12.34
N LEU A 77 3.48 -12.34 11.73
CA LEU A 77 3.55 -11.17 10.82
C LEU A 77 2.71 -11.26 9.52
N ASN A 78 1.80 -12.24 9.40
CA ASN A 78 0.95 -12.50 8.23
C ASN A 78 -0.52 -12.10 8.50
N SER A 79 -0.73 -10.97 9.16
CA SER A 79 -2.06 -10.37 9.32
C SER A 79 -2.49 -9.66 8.03
N ILE A 80 -3.79 -9.37 7.87
CA ILE A 80 -4.31 -8.67 6.69
C ILE A 80 -3.63 -7.32 6.52
N GLY A 81 -3.49 -6.54 7.58
CA GLY A 81 -2.86 -5.22 7.51
C GLY A 81 -1.41 -5.29 7.00
N MET A 82 -0.59 -6.18 7.57
CA MET A 82 0.82 -6.33 7.20
C MET A 82 0.99 -6.88 5.78
N LEU A 83 0.15 -7.84 5.39
CA LEU A 83 0.20 -8.41 4.05
C LEU A 83 -0.27 -7.42 2.98
N SER A 84 -1.25 -6.57 3.31
CA SER A 84 -1.74 -5.51 2.41
C SER A 84 -0.70 -4.43 2.17
N ASP A 85 0.06 -4.08 3.21
CA ASP A 85 1.21 -3.20 3.08
C ASP A 85 2.28 -3.79 2.16
N ARG A 86 2.66 -5.06 2.36
CA ARG A 86 3.59 -5.75 1.45
C ARG A 86 3.07 -5.80 0.02
N LEU A 87 1.80 -6.15 -0.18
CA LEU A 87 1.17 -6.20 -1.48
C LEU A 87 1.26 -4.84 -2.17
N SER A 88 0.86 -3.76 -1.47
CA SER A 88 0.85 -2.41 -2.01
C SER A 88 2.25 -1.94 -2.46
N ILE A 89 3.31 -2.29 -1.71
CA ILE A 89 4.71 -2.01 -2.08
C ILE A 89 5.14 -2.82 -3.30
N LEU A 90 4.78 -4.10 -3.36
CA LEU A 90 5.11 -4.95 -4.51
C LEU A 90 4.44 -4.44 -5.80
N ILE A 91 3.17 -4.03 -5.72
CA ILE A 91 2.45 -3.42 -6.86
C ILE A 91 3.19 -2.18 -7.37
N ILE A 92 3.62 -1.27 -6.48
CA ILE A 92 4.38 -0.07 -6.87
C ILE A 92 5.69 -0.46 -7.54
N LYS A 93 6.43 -1.39 -6.91
CA LYS A 93 7.74 -1.84 -7.40
C LYS A 93 7.64 -2.49 -8.78
N GLU A 94 6.66 -3.35 -9.00
CA GLU A 94 6.40 -3.98 -10.29
C GLU A 94 6.04 -2.96 -11.36
N TRP A 95 5.14 -2.02 -11.03
CA TRP A 95 4.78 -0.95 -11.96
C TRP A 95 5.99 -0.10 -12.34
N CYS A 96 6.85 0.25 -11.37
CA CYS A 96 8.08 1.00 -11.63
C CYS A 96 9.04 0.21 -12.53
N LEU A 97 9.20 -1.11 -12.30
CA LEU A 97 9.99 -1.98 -13.16
C LEU A 97 9.47 -2.03 -14.60
N LEU A 98 8.18 -1.76 -14.84
CA LEU A 98 7.61 -1.75 -16.19
C LEU A 98 7.68 -0.37 -16.85
N ASN A 99 7.52 0.71 -16.08
CA ASN A 99 7.20 2.03 -16.62
C ASN A 99 8.28 3.09 -16.39
N LYS A 100 9.21 2.91 -15.45
CA LYS A 100 10.30 3.87 -15.19
C LYS A 100 11.55 3.58 -16.01
N THR A 101 12.53 4.49 -15.94
CA THR A 101 13.83 4.35 -16.61
C THR A 101 14.46 2.99 -16.26
N ASN A 102 14.87 2.23 -17.28
CA ASN A 102 15.31 0.82 -17.19
C ASN A 102 14.18 -0.22 -17.03
N SER A 103 13.07 -0.03 -17.76
CA SER A 103 12.00 -1.02 -17.86
C SER A 103 12.55 -2.44 -18.07
N ASN A 104 12.10 -3.37 -17.23
CA ASN A 104 12.53 -4.75 -17.17
C ASN A 104 11.34 -5.68 -16.94
N LEU A 105 10.67 -6.01 -18.04
CA LEU A 105 9.51 -6.91 -18.05
C LEU A 105 9.81 -8.27 -17.40
N LYS A 106 11.01 -8.83 -17.62
CA LYS A 106 11.38 -10.13 -17.03
C LYS A 106 11.40 -10.05 -15.50
N LYS A 107 12.03 -9.02 -14.93
CA LYS A 107 12.08 -8.82 -13.47
C LYS A 107 10.71 -8.52 -12.88
N ALA A 108 9.88 -7.73 -13.56
CA ALA A 108 8.52 -7.45 -13.11
C ALA A 108 7.68 -8.73 -13.08
N ASN A 109 7.73 -9.54 -14.14
CA ASN A 109 7.03 -10.82 -14.20
C ASN A 109 7.54 -11.79 -13.13
N ASP A 110 8.84 -11.89 -12.92
CA ASP A 110 9.44 -12.74 -11.89
C ASP A 110 8.98 -12.32 -10.48
N LEU A 111 8.99 -11.01 -10.19
CA LEU A 111 8.50 -10.46 -8.93
C LEU A 111 7.00 -10.77 -8.71
N TYR A 112 6.19 -10.62 -9.75
CA TYR A 112 4.76 -10.94 -9.67
C TYR A 112 4.53 -12.42 -9.35
N GLN A 113 5.19 -13.31 -10.09
CA GLN A 113 4.99 -14.76 -9.97
C GLN A 113 5.53 -15.32 -8.65
N THR A 114 6.63 -14.77 -8.13
CA THR A 114 7.32 -15.33 -6.96
C THR A 114 7.00 -14.64 -5.63
N GLN A 115 6.55 -13.38 -5.64
CA GLN A 115 6.31 -12.63 -4.40
C GLN A 115 4.88 -12.12 -4.31
N THR A 116 4.37 -11.46 -5.35
CA THR A 116 3.01 -10.90 -5.30
C THR A 116 1.96 -11.98 -5.23
N MET A 117 2.08 -13.04 -6.04
CA MET A 117 1.19 -14.19 -5.94
C MET A 117 1.24 -14.87 -4.57
N ASP A 118 2.43 -15.01 -3.97
CA ASP A 118 2.59 -15.57 -2.62
C ASP A 118 1.87 -14.72 -1.56
N ILE A 119 1.98 -13.39 -1.65
CA ILE A 119 1.25 -12.47 -0.77
C ILE A 119 -0.26 -12.55 -1.01
N ILE A 120 -0.71 -12.68 -2.25
CA ILE A 120 -2.13 -12.87 -2.60
C ILE A 120 -2.68 -14.16 -1.97
N TYR A 121 -1.94 -15.27 -2.05
CA TYR A 121 -2.34 -16.53 -1.42
C TYR A 121 -2.33 -16.43 0.11
N ALA A 122 -1.35 -15.73 0.68
CA ALA A 122 -1.28 -15.47 2.11
C ALA A 122 -2.46 -14.61 2.59
N LEU A 123 -2.83 -13.57 1.84
CA LEU A 123 -4.00 -12.71 2.12
C LEU A 123 -5.30 -13.51 2.08
N ALA A 124 -5.47 -14.36 1.07
CA ALA A 124 -6.65 -15.20 0.93
C ALA A 124 -6.79 -16.25 2.06
N SER A 125 -5.67 -16.59 2.70
CA SER A 125 -5.60 -17.53 3.83
C SER A 125 -5.40 -16.84 5.18
N ALA A 126 -5.40 -15.51 5.21
CA ALA A 126 -5.13 -14.74 6.42
C ALA A 126 -6.24 -14.96 7.45
N LYS A 127 -5.86 -14.78 8.71
CA LYS A 127 -6.75 -14.88 9.85
C LYS A 127 -6.69 -13.59 10.66
N PRO A 128 -7.74 -13.25 11.43
CA PRO A 128 -7.69 -12.10 12.33
C PRO A 128 -6.48 -12.19 13.25
N GLY A 129 -5.71 -11.10 13.33
CA GLY A 129 -4.58 -11.03 14.26
C GLY A 129 -5.04 -11.11 15.71
N SER A 130 -4.40 -11.95 16.52
CA SER A 130 -4.59 -11.98 17.97
C SER A 130 -3.78 -10.85 18.62
N SER A 131 -4.29 -9.62 18.47
CA SER A 131 -3.94 -8.43 19.26
C SER A 131 -2.47 -8.33 19.72
N SER A 132 -1.62 -7.78 18.86
CA SER A 132 -0.64 -6.81 19.32
C SER A 132 -0.67 -5.66 18.33
N MET A 133 -1.46 -4.65 18.68
CA MET A 133 -1.48 -3.40 17.92
C MET A 133 -0.05 -2.92 17.79
N ASN A 134 0.37 -2.63 16.56
CA ASN A 134 1.67 -2.06 16.26
C ASN A 134 1.68 -0.57 16.69
N THR A 135 1.30 -0.30 17.94
CA THR A 135 1.35 1.03 18.54
C THR A 135 2.80 1.36 18.79
N LYS A 136 3.47 1.87 17.76
CA LYS A 136 4.64 2.70 17.98
C LYS A 136 4.18 3.85 18.87
N ILE A 137 4.67 3.92 20.10
CA ILE A 137 4.36 5.02 21.01
C ILE A 137 4.95 6.29 20.39
N THR A 138 4.10 7.14 19.84
CA THR A 138 4.47 8.42 19.26
C THR A 138 3.50 9.49 19.73
N SER A 139 4.00 10.68 20.04
CA SER A 139 3.17 11.85 20.34
C SER A 139 2.51 12.45 19.08
N ARG A 140 3.01 12.06 17.90
CA ARG A 140 2.46 12.48 16.61
C ARG A 140 1.37 11.50 16.20
N LYS A 141 0.11 11.94 16.27
CA LYS A 141 -1.02 11.24 15.67
C LYS A 141 -1.20 11.70 14.24
N SER A 142 -1.36 10.78 13.30
CA SER A 142 -1.90 11.13 12.01
C SER A 142 -3.39 11.42 12.17
N ARG A 143 -3.94 12.30 11.32
CA ARG A 143 -5.38 12.63 11.30
C ARG A 143 -6.12 11.80 10.25
N VAL A 144 -5.56 10.66 9.84
CA VAL A 144 -6.19 9.82 8.81
C VAL A 144 -7.34 9.03 9.42
N ILE A 145 -8.38 8.86 8.60
CA ILE A 145 -9.61 8.17 8.94
C ILE A 145 -9.94 7.27 7.75
N ALA A 146 -10.36 6.05 8.05
CA ALA A 146 -10.98 5.15 7.09
C ALA A 146 -12.23 4.57 7.72
N THR A 147 -13.30 4.49 6.94
CA THR A 147 -14.61 3.99 7.38
C THR A 147 -14.97 2.64 6.75
N SER A 148 -14.22 2.21 5.73
CA SER A 148 -14.33 0.88 5.14
C SER A 148 -12.95 0.30 4.84
N TRP A 149 -12.91 -1.00 4.59
CA TRP A 149 -11.72 -1.71 4.12
C TRP A 149 -11.14 -1.08 2.84
N GLU A 150 -11.99 -0.76 1.86
CA GLU A 150 -11.55 -0.18 0.59
C GLU A 150 -10.93 1.20 0.78
N GLU A 151 -11.50 2.00 1.68
CA GLU A 151 -10.92 3.29 2.05
C GLU A 151 -9.58 3.12 2.77
N ALA A 152 -9.47 2.15 3.66
CA ALA A 152 -8.22 1.84 4.36
C ALA A 152 -7.13 1.35 3.40
N PHE A 153 -7.46 0.44 2.48
CA PHE A 153 -6.54 -0.08 1.48
C PHE A 153 -6.10 1.02 0.51
N TYR A 154 -7.05 1.85 0.03
CA TYR A 154 -6.72 3.02 -0.78
C TYR A 154 -5.78 3.98 -0.03
N GLY A 155 -6.06 4.27 1.24
CA GLY A 155 -5.23 5.12 2.10
C GLY A 155 -3.82 4.56 2.30
N LEU A 156 -3.72 3.25 2.53
CA LEU A 156 -2.44 2.54 2.65
C LEU A 156 -1.64 2.62 1.33
N PHE A 157 -2.28 2.30 0.22
CA PHE A 157 -1.64 2.25 -1.09
C PHE A 157 -1.18 3.65 -1.53
N SER A 158 -2.05 4.66 -1.41
CA SER A 158 -1.71 6.06 -1.71
C SER A 158 -0.55 6.55 -0.84
N THR A 159 -0.57 6.27 0.47
CA THR A 159 0.54 6.60 1.37
C THR A 159 1.85 5.91 0.95
N ASN A 160 1.79 4.64 0.56
CA ASN A 160 2.96 3.91 0.09
C ASN A 160 3.47 4.41 -1.27
N ILE A 161 2.60 4.88 -2.17
CA ILE A 161 3.01 5.54 -3.41
C ILE A 161 3.81 6.80 -3.08
N VAL A 162 3.28 7.67 -2.22
CA VAL A 162 3.97 8.92 -1.84
C VAL A 162 5.29 8.62 -1.13
N ASN A 163 5.32 7.66 -0.21
CA ASN A 163 6.54 7.23 0.47
C ASN A 163 7.58 6.70 -0.52
N TRP A 164 7.16 5.87 -1.50
CA TRP A 164 8.04 5.33 -2.52
C TRP A 164 8.68 6.43 -3.38
N GLU A 165 7.86 7.31 -3.96
CA GLU A 165 8.37 8.42 -4.78
C GLU A 165 9.28 9.36 -3.99
N SER A 166 8.97 9.58 -2.71
CA SER A 166 9.81 10.40 -1.81
C SER A 166 11.18 9.77 -1.56
N GLN A 167 11.25 8.44 -1.45
CA GLN A 167 12.50 7.71 -1.28
C GLN A 167 13.34 7.66 -2.55
N GLU A 168 12.70 7.54 -3.72
CA GLU A 168 13.43 7.52 -4.99
C GLU A 168 14.25 8.79 -5.22
N ILE A 169 13.78 9.95 -4.76
CA ILE A 169 14.57 11.19 -4.79
C ILE A 169 15.93 10.99 -4.10
N LEU A 170 15.96 10.31 -2.95
CA LEU A 170 17.20 10.06 -2.21
C LEU A 170 18.06 8.94 -2.77
N TYR A 171 17.44 7.94 -3.42
CA TYR A 171 18.19 6.84 -4.01
C TYR A 171 18.80 7.22 -5.38
N ILE A 172 18.18 8.17 -6.08
CA ILE A 172 18.64 8.61 -7.40
C ILE A 172 19.56 9.83 -7.28
N LYS A 173 19.30 10.77 -6.37
CA LYS A 173 20.21 11.89 -6.10
C LYS A 173 21.26 11.47 -5.07
N ASP A 174 22.50 11.88 -5.27
CA ASP A 174 23.52 11.75 -4.22
C ASP A 174 23.12 12.63 -3.02
N ILE A 175 23.02 12.03 -1.84
CA ILE A 175 22.69 12.75 -0.59
C ILE A 175 23.68 13.88 -0.30
N GLN A 176 24.94 13.75 -0.72
CA GLN A 176 25.95 14.81 -0.56
C GLN A 176 25.69 16.01 -1.47
N SER A 177 24.91 15.81 -2.55
CA SER A 177 24.56 16.85 -3.52
C SER A 177 23.19 17.51 -3.26
N LEU A 178 22.41 16.97 -2.32
CA LEU A 178 21.06 17.45 -2.01
C LEU A 178 21.11 18.74 -1.17
N PRO A 179 20.31 19.77 -1.50
CA PRO A 179 20.18 20.95 -0.65
C PRO A 179 19.76 20.58 0.77
N CYS A 180 20.39 21.18 1.78
CA CYS A 180 20.09 20.90 3.19
C CYS A 180 18.60 21.07 3.53
N GLU A 181 17.91 22.01 2.90
CA GLU A 181 16.47 22.22 3.09
C GLU A 181 15.64 21.05 2.52
N GLU A 182 16.02 20.50 1.37
CA GLU A 182 15.34 19.34 0.78
C GLU A 182 15.49 18.10 1.67
N LEU A 183 16.69 17.90 2.26
CA LEU A 183 16.93 16.82 3.21
C LEU A 183 16.12 16.97 4.51
N ARG A 184 16.04 18.19 5.07
CA ARG A 184 15.21 18.44 6.26
C ARG A 184 13.74 18.17 5.99
N ASN A 185 13.22 18.68 4.87
CA ASN A 185 11.84 18.45 4.44
C ASN A 185 11.56 16.95 4.27
N TYR A 186 12.52 16.19 3.74
CA TYR A 186 12.40 14.73 3.66
C TYR A 186 12.30 14.08 5.04
N ILE A 187 13.20 14.40 5.98
CA ILE A 187 13.21 13.78 7.32
C ILE A 187 11.88 14.02 8.05
N ASP A 188 11.38 15.25 7.98
CA ASP A 188 10.11 15.62 8.60
C ASP A 188 8.93 14.88 7.95
N TRP A 189 8.89 14.86 6.61
CA TRP A 189 7.87 14.15 5.84
C TRP A 189 7.89 12.65 6.08
N PHE A 190 9.06 12.01 5.99
CA PHE A 190 9.21 10.56 6.10
C PHE A 190 8.70 10.04 7.45
N SER A 191 8.95 10.79 8.53
CA SER A 191 8.43 10.48 9.85
C SER A 191 6.90 10.50 9.86
N PHE A 192 6.29 11.49 9.23
CA PHE A 192 4.84 11.63 9.15
C PHE A 192 4.20 10.55 8.24
N GLY A 193 4.74 10.33 7.04
CA GLY A 193 4.24 9.33 6.09
C GLY A 193 4.30 7.90 6.64
N ASN A 194 5.33 7.58 7.45
CA ASN A 194 5.37 6.29 8.16
C ASN A 194 4.31 6.14 9.24
N ILE A 195 3.94 7.21 9.93
CA ILE A 195 2.87 7.16 10.94
C ILE A 195 1.52 6.93 10.23
N GLN A 196 1.24 7.67 9.15
CA GLN A 196 0.04 7.46 8.34
C GLN A 196 -0.05 6.03 7.80
N ARG A 197 1.06 5.50 7.28
CA ARG A 197 1.13 4.12 6.79
C ARG A 197 0.76 3.12 7.89
N ASN A 198 1.31 3.26 9.10
CA ASN A 198 1.00 2.35 10.20
C ASN A 198 -0.46 2.44 10.64
N GLU A 199 -1.04 3.64 10.65
CA GLU A 199 -2.47 3.82 10.96
C GLU A 199 -3.35 3.17 9.90
N TYR A 200 -3.03 3.29 8.60
CA TYR A 200 -3.77 2.58 7.57
C TYR A 200 -3.56 1.06 7.59
N ILE A 201 -2.38 0.56 7.97
CA ILE A 201 -2.17 -0.87 8.24
C ILE A 201 -3.14 -1.35 9.31
N GLN A 202 -3.32 -0.57 10.38
CA GLN A 202 -4.25 -0.89 11.44
C GLN A 202 -5.70 -0.85 10.96
N TYR A 203 -6.11 0.19 10.22
CA TYR A 203 -7.47 0.24 9.65
C TYR A 203 -7.73 -0.91 8.68
N CYS A 204 -6.74 -1.32 7.88
CA CYS A 204 -6.82 -2.50 7.03
C CYS A 204 -7.09 -3.76 7.85
N GLU A 205 -6.40 -3.94 8.97
CA GLU A 205 -6.64 -5.07 9.87
C GLU A 205 -8.04 -5.02 10.48
N GLU A 206 -8.46 -3.87 11.00
CA GLU A 206 -9.74 -3.74 11.72
C GLU A 206 -10.94 -3.85 10.79
N LEU A 207 -10.93 -3.14 9.65
CA LEU A 207 -12.07 -3.00 8.76
C LEU A 207 -12.19 -4.14 7.74
N TYR A 208 -11.17 -4.98 7.58
CA TYR A 208 -11.27 -6.12 6.67
C TYR A 208 -12.28 -7.18 7.14
N TRP A 209 -12.46 -7.31 8.45
CA TRP A 209 -13.27 -8.40 9.03
C TRP A 209 -14.76 -8.07 9.17
N TYR A 210 -15.16 -6.82 8.88
CA TYR A 210 -16.55 -6.34 8.93
C TYR A 210 -17.03 -5.93 7.54
#